data_AF-A0A0Q8GQU1-F1
#
_entry.id   AF-A0A0Q8GQU1-F1
#
_cell.length_a   1.000
_cell.length_b   1.000
_cell.length_c   1.000
_cell.angle_alpha   90.00
_cell.angle_beta   90.00
_cell.angle_gamma   90.00
#
_symmetry.space_group_name_H-M   'P 1'
#
loop_
_entity.id
_entity.type
_entity.pdbx_description
1 polymer ?
#
loop_
_entity_poly.entity_id
_entity_poly.type
_entity_poly.pdbx_seq_one_letter_code
_entity_poly.pdbx_strand_id
1 'polypeptide(L)'
;MTVKKPGFAERVFEFAFNAEYCAAHKAVLAACPYLPSQQQEKRLGYDVEIQTLVAGGAVSSLFLQHKVARHVDSRTGSNAKFYDAVGGPYFKFELDIEQYNLIHKAVQGGKQNFFYCAPAFTTRAEVDQHFATGSVVDNSVWIDVLNAGAITDARSHSIVYNLDASQVHRFSDQPVRATGGAPSEWRLDTGRIEKFDRDAVVEIYNDLLEDLNEWWPHRQKLRRKSEASESQLMPDHLPKVREVPDLAQAVEAVQELAVDYFGVSWLIGAIE
;
A
#
# COMPACT_ATOMS: atom_id res chain seq x y z
N MET A 1 -9.57 30.00 14.93
CA MET A 1 -9.04 28.67 14.54
C MET A 1 -10.09 27.98 13.71
N THR A 2 -9.86 27.88 12.41
CA THR A 2 -10.72 27.10 11.53
C THR A 2 -10.08 25.74 11.36
N VAL A 3 -10.72 24.71 11.90
CA VAL A 3 -10.38 23.33 11.57
C VAL A 3 -11.32 22.92 10.44
N LYS A 4 -10.78 22.79 9.24
CA LYS A 4 -11.52 22.30 8.08
C LYS A 4 -11.40 20.79 8.02
N LYS A 5 -12.54 20.10 8.15
CA LYS A 5 -12.61 18.65 7.90
C LYS A 5 -12.61 18.40 6.39
N PRO A 6 -12.13 17.24 5.93
CA PRO A 6 -12.31 16.82 4.55
C PRO A 6 -13.80 16.87 4.14
N GLY A 7 -14.08 17.52 3.02
CA GLY A 7 -15.39 17.58 2.38
C GLY A 7 -15.63 16.43 1.39
N PHE A 8 -14.81 15.38 1.46
CA PHE A 8 -14.87 14.18 0.63
C PHE A 8 -14.46 12.96 1.45
N ALA A 9 -14.91 11.78 1.02
CA ALA A 9 -14.52 10.51 1.62
C ALA A 9 -13.13 10.08 1.13
N GLU A 10 -12.43 9.29 1.93
CA GLU A 10 -11.12 8.72 1.57
C GLU A 10 -11.15 7.96 0.24
N ARG A 11 -12.20 7.16 0.01
CA ARG A 11 -12.40 6.43 -1.24
C ARG A 11 -12.49 7.33 -2.49
N VAL A 12 -12.94 8.58 -2.34
CA VAL A 12 -12.96 9.55 -3.45
C VAL A 12 -11.55 10.01 -3.80
N PHE A 13 -10.75 10.29 -2.78
CA PHE A 13 -9.34 10.66 -2.97
C PHE A 13 -8.53 9.50 -3.53
N GLU A 14 -8.70 8.29 -2.97
CA GLU A 14 -8.09 7.06 -3.47
C GLU A 14 -8.38 6.85 -4.96
N PHE A 15 -9.64 6.95 -5.38
CA PHE A 15 -10.00 6.84 -6.79
C PHE A 15 -9.29 7.89 -7.66
N ALA A 16 -9.35 9.17 -7.27
CA ALA A 16 -8.80 10.27 -8.04
C ALA A 16 -7.27 10.16 -8.19
N PHE A 17 -6.59 9.84 -7.08
CA PHE A 17 -5.15 9.66 -7.03
C PHE A 17 -4.70 8.47 -7.89
N ASN A 18 -5.33 7.30 -7.70
CA ASN A 18 -4.95 6.09 -8.42
C ASN A 18 -5.20 6.21 -9.93
N ALA A 19 -6.32 6.81 -10.32
CA ALA A 19 -6.64 7.03 -11.74
C ALA A 19 -5.59 7.93 -12.41
N GLU A 20 -5.21 9.03 -11.76
CA GLU A 20 -4.20 9.95 -12.27
C GLU A 20 -2.81 9.29 -12.32
N TYR A 21 -2.40 8.62 -11.23
CA TYR A 21 -1.12 7.93 -11.17
C TYR A 21 -1.00 6.87 -12.27
N CYS A 22 -2.03 6.04 -12.47
CA CYS A 22 -2.02 5.00 -13.49
C CYS A 22 -2.04 5.59 -14.90
N ALA A 23 -2.77 6.69 -15.13
CA ALA A 23 -2.78 7.35 -16.43
C ALA A 23 -1.40 7.92 -16.78
N ALA A 24 -0.71 8.53 -15.82
CA ALA A 24 0.64 9.07 -15.98
C ALA A 24 1.70 7.98 -16.21
N HIS A 25 1.54 6.81 -15.58
CA HIS A 25 2.52 5.72 -15.63
C HIS A 25 2.11 4.53 -16.52
N LYS A 26 1.09 4.70 -17.37
CA LYS A 26 0.50 3.62 -18.18
C LYS A 26 1.51 2.79 -19.00
N ALA A 27 2.61 3.41 -19.43
CA ALA A 27 3.62 2.77 -20.27
C ALA A 27 4.50 1.77 -19.49
N VAL A 28 4.54 1.88 -18.17
CA VAL A 28 5.34 1.04 -17.29
C VAL A 28 4.49 0.22 -16.34
N LEU A 29 3.15 0.27 -16.41
CA LEU A 29 2.32 -0.61 -15.59
C LEU A 29 2.54 -2.06 -16.01
N ALA A 30 2.87 -2.91 -15.05
CA ALA A 30 3.10 -4.33 -15.29
C ALA A 30 1.76 -5.11 -15.27
N ALA A 31 0.80 -4.64 -14.46
CA ALA A 31 -0.54 -5.20 -14.34
C ALA A 31 -1.55 -4.08 -14.02
N CYS A 32 -2.84 -4.42 -13.99
CA CYS A 32 -3.84 -3.53 -13.40
C CYS A 32 -3.59 -3.36 -11.89
N PRO A 33 -3.88 -2.19 -11.30
CA PRO A 33 -3.75 -2.00 -9.85
C PRO A 33 -4.58 -3.00 -9.07
N TYR A 34 -3.97 -3.60 -8.05
CA TYR A 34 -4.66 -4.50 -7.15
C TYR A 34 -5.25 -3.70 -5.98
N LEU A 35 -6.57 -3.75 -5.85
CA LEU A 35 -7.33 -3.10 -4.78
C LEU A 35 -7.83 -4.17 -3.81
N PRO A 36 -7.20 -4.35 -2.63
CA PRO A 36 -7.65 -5.33 -1.66
C PRO A 36 -9.07 -5.04 -1.18
N SER A 37 -9.81 -6.09 -0.82
CA SER A 37 -11.03 -5.94 -0.04
C SER A 37 -10.72 -5.38 1.36
N GLN A 38 -11.71 -4.80 2.04
CA GLN A 38 -11.54 -4.30 3.42
C GLN A 38 -11.01 -5.37 4.40
N GLN A 39 -11.31 -6.65 4.16
CA GLN A 39 -10.77 -7.73 5.00
C GLN A 39 -9.29 -8.01 4.69
N GLN A 40 -8.90 -7.90 3.42
CA GLN A 40 -7.51 -8.04 3.00
C GLN A 40 -6.67 -6.82 3.41
N GLU A 41 -7.20 -5.61 3.31
CA GLU A 41 -6.53 -4.37 3.76
C GLU A 41 -6.10 -4.47 5.23
N LYS A 42 -6.95 -5.02 6.12
CA LYS A 42 -6.61 -5.27 7.52
C LYS A 42 -5.43 -6.23 7.73
N ARG A 43 -5.11 -7.05 6.74
CA ARG A 43 -4.02 -8.04 6.75
C ARG A 43 -2.80 -7.59 5.96
N LEU A 44 -3.00 -6.75 4.95
CA LEU A 44 -1.97 -6.29 4.03
C LEU A 44 -1.43 -4.90 4.39
N GLY A 45 -2.26 -4.06 5.00
CA GLY A 45 -1.90 -2.71 5.46
C GLY A 45 -1.88 -1.64 4.37
N TYR A 46 -2.42 -1.91 3.18
CA TYR A 46 -2.49 -0.96 2.06
C TYR A 46 -3.83 -1.01 1.34
N ASP A 47 -4.23 0.10 0.73
CA ASP A 47 -5.45 0.26 -0.06
C ASP A 47 -5.25 -0.15 -1.53
N VAL A 48 -4.04 0.01 -2.05
CA VAL A 48 -3.69 -0.37 -3.42
C VAL A 48 -2.25 -0.82 -3.55
N GLU A 49 -2.04 -1.80 -4.40
CA GLU A 49 -0.73 -2.17 -4.94
C GLU A 49 -0.68 -1.83 -6.43
N ILE A 50 0.35 -1.12 -6.84
CA ILE A 50 0.61 -0.77 -8.23
C ILE A 50 1.93 -1.41 -8.64
N GLN A 51 1.87 -2.31 -9.61
CA GLN A 51 3.04 -3.01 -10.14
C GLN A 51 3.55 -2.32 -11.40
N THR A 52 4.84 -2.06 -11.43
CA THR A 52 5.52 -1.38 -12.55
C THR A 52 6.69 -2.20 -13.08
N LEU A 53 6.91 -2.14 -14.40
CA LEU A 53 8.06 -2.69 -15.09
C LEU A 53 9.26 -1.76 -14.91
N VAL A 54 10.40 -2.35 -14.61
CA VAL A 54 11.63 -1.64 -14.28
C VAL A 54 12.73 -2.06 -15.24
N ALA A 55 13.85 -1.33 -15.24
CA ALA A 55 14.98 -1.65 -16.13
C ALA A 55 15.41 -3.11 -15.96
N GLY A 56 15.52 -3.85 -17.07
CA GLY A 56 15.81 -5.28 -17.06
C GLY A 56 14.58 -6.20 -17.02
N GLY A 57 13.35 -5.65 -17.13
CA GLY A 57 12.11 -6.43 -17.23
C GLY A 57 11.59 -6.97 -15.89
N ALA A 58 12.24 -6.59 -14.77
CA ALA A 58 11.76 -6.93 -13.44
C ALA A 58 10.49 -6.12 -13.08
N VAL A 59 9.81 -6.56 -12.02
CA VAL A 59 8.60 -5.92 -11.50
C VAL A 59 8.89 -5.32 -10.14
N SER A 60 8.44 -4.08 -9.93
CA SER A 60 8.44 -3.41 -8.63
C SER A 60 7.02 -3.08 -8.21
N SER A 61 6.69 -3.43 -6.96
CA SER A 61 5.42 -3.08 -6.33
C SER A 61 5.54 -1.76 -5.56
N LEU A 62 4.53 -0.91 -5.73
CA LEU A 62 4.28 0.28 -4.93
C LEU A 62 3.02 0.05 -4.10
N PHE A 63 3.13 0.15 -2.78
CA PHE A 63 2.02 -0.05 -1.85
C PHE A 63 1.58 1.28 -1.26
N LEU A 64 0.32 1.65 -1.48
CA LEU A 64 -0.22 2.94 -1.02
C LEU A 64 -1.35 2.72 -0.04
N GLN A 65 -1.27 3.42 1.09
CA GLN A 65 -2.40 3.63 1.98
C GLN A 65 -2.84 5.10 1.88
N HIS A 66 -4.05 5.32 1.39
CA HIS A 66 -4.65 6.63 1.27
C HIS A 66 -5.16 7.09 2.62
N LYS A 67 -5.02 8.40 2.87
CA LYS A 67 -5.52 9.07 4.06
C LYS A 67 -6.17 10.39 3.68
N VAL A 68 -7.15 10.81 4.47
CA VAL A 68 -7.70 12.17 4.39
C VAL A 68 -7.33 12.97 5.63
N ALA A 69 -6.87 14.20 5.41
CA ALA A 69 -6.35 15.05 6.47
C ALA A 69 -7.26 16.25 6.74
N ARG A 70 -7.40 16.63 8.01
CA ARG A 70 -8.02 17.91 8.37
C ARG A 70 -6.99 19.03 8.23
N HIS A 71 -7.42 20.20 7.79
CA HIS A 71 -6.58 21.39 7.69
C HIS A 71 -6.81 22.33 8.87
N VAL A 72 -5.72 22.89 9.40
CA VAL A 72 -5.72 23.82 10.53
C VAL A 72 -4.98 25.08 10.12
N ASP A 73 -5.70 26.21 10.09
CA ASP A 73 -5.23 27.48 9.53
C ASP A 73 -4.55 28.42 10.52
N SER A 74 -4.72 28.18 11.83
CA SER A 74 -4.34 29.13 12.87
C SER A 74 -3.66 28.43 14.04
N ARG A 75 -2.70 29.12 14.65
CA ARG A 75 -2.06 28.72 15.90
C ARG A 75 -2.96 29.04 17.11
N THR A 76 -3.02 28.12 18.06
CA THR A 76 -3.65 28.24 19.38
C THR A 76 -2.77 27.56 20.42
N GLY A 77 -3.10 27.69 21.71
CA GLY A 77 -2.33 27.04 22.78
C GLY A 77 -2.32 25.50 22.66
N SER A 78 -3.42 24.88 22.24
CA SER A 78 -3.56 23.42 22.20
C SER A 78 -2.93 22.76 20.98
N ASN A 79 -2.68 23.50 19.90
CA ASN A 79 -2.03 22.98 18.69
C ASN A 79 -0.63 23.56 18.43
N ALA A 80 -0.12 24.43 19.31
CA ALA A 80 1.18 25.08 19.18
C ALA A 80 2.29 24.09 18.76
N LYS A 81 2.35 22.92 19.40
CA LYS A 81 3.36 21.89 19.09
C LYS A 81 3.35 21.41 17.64
N PHE A 82 2.18 21.36 17.00
CA PHE A 82 2.04 20.95 15.60
C PHE A 82 2.37 22.12 14.68
N TYR A 83 1.77 23.28 14.94
CA TYR A 83 1.91 24.49 14.14
C TYR A 83 3.36 24.97 14.09
N ASP A 84 4.04 24.97 15.23
CA ASP A 84 5.42 25.43 15.35
C ASP A 84 6.42 24.46 14.69
N ALA A 85 6.15 23.15 14.74
CA ALA A 85 7.03 22.15 14.15
C ALA A 85 7.05 22.20 12.61
N VAL A 86 5.91 22.52 11.98
CA VAL A 86 5.78 22.64 10.52
C VAL A 86 5.82 24.08 10.02
N GLY A 87 6.01 25.05 10.94
CA GLY A 87 6.21 26.46 10.62
C GLY A 87 4.97 27.22 10.14
N GLY A 88 3.75 26.72 10.36
CA GLY A 88 2.56 27.36 9.81
C GLY A 88 1.28 26.52 9.82
N PRO A 89 0.30 26.91 8.99
CA PRO A 89 -0.89 26.10 8.68
C PRO A 89 -0.50 24.70 8.22
N TYR A 90 -1.32 23.72 8.58
CA TYR A 90 -0.95 22.32 8.41
C TYR A 90 -2.14 21.41 8.18
N PHE A 91 -1.84 20.24 7.65
CA PHE A 91 -2.72 19.10 7.52
C PHE A 91 -2.40 18.05 8.58
N LYS A 92 -3.41 17.36 9.09
CA LYS A 92 -3.25 16.29 10.09
C LYS A 92 -4.20 15.12 9.83
N PHE A 93 -3.69 13.90 9.94
CA PHE A 93 -4.49 12.69 10.09
C PHE A 93 -3.97 11.82 11.23
N GLU A 94 -4.86 11.04 11.86
CA GLU A 94 -4.49 10.11 12.93
C GLU A 94 -4.00 8.78 12.31
N LEU A 95 -3.09 8.10 13.02
CA LEU A 95 -2.59 6.79 12.64
C LEU A 95 -3.33 5.69 13.38
N ASP A 96 -3.70 4.64 12.66
CA ASP A 96 -4.05 3.36 13.25
C ASP A 96 -2.74 2.61 13.57
N ILE A 97 -2.51 2.32 14.85
CA ILE A 97 -1.25 1.71 15.32
C ILE A 97 -1.11 0.27 14.81
N GLU A 98 -2.22 -0.47 14.70
CA GLU A 98 -2.19 -1.85 14.22
C GLU A 98 -1.82 -1.88 12.74
N GLN A 99 -2.48 -1.05 11.92
CA GLN A 99 -2.16 -0.90 10.49
C GLN A 99 -0.73 -0.38 10.28
N TYR A 100 -0.31 0.62 11.05
CA TYR A 100 1.04 1.17 10.97
C TYR A 100 2.12 0.12 11.26
N ASN A 101 1.94 -0.65 12.33
CA ASN A 101 2.89 -1.69 12.70
C ASN A 101 2.86 -2.89 11.76
N LEU A 102 1.70 -3.20 11.15
CA LEU A 102 1.58 -4.20 10.10
C LEU A 102 2.42 -3.82 8.88
N ILE A 103 2.33 -2.57 8.41
CA ILE A 103 3.16 -2.05 7.33
C ILE A 103 4.64 -2.17 7.70
N HIS A 104 5.05 -1.71 8.89
CA HIS A 104 6.45 -1.83 9.34
C HIS A 104 6.97 -3.26 9.31
N LYS A 105 6.16 -4.24 9.75
CA LYS A 105 6.51 -5.67 9.67
C LYS A 105 6.64 -6.14 8.22
N ALA A 106 5.71 -5.75 7.34
CA ALA A 106 5.76 -6.11 5.93
C ALA A 106 7.06 -5.61 5.26
N VAL A 107 7.51 -4.40 5.63
CA VAL A 107 8.77 -3.87 5.11
C VAL A 107 10.00 -4.55 5.69
N GLN A 108 9.99 -4.86 6.99
CA GLN A 108 11.05 -5.68 7.60
C GLN A 108 11.17 -7.06 6.93
N GLY A 109 10.06 -7.61 6.44
CA GLY A 109 10.00 -8.84 5.64
C GLY A 109 10.41 -8.69 4.18
N GLY A 110 10.93 -7.53 3.75
CA GLY A 110 11.48 -7.32 2.41
C GLY A 110 10.57 -6.53 1.45
N LYS A 111 9.31 -6.26 1.80
CA LYS A 111 8.44 -5.45 0.93
C LYS A 111 8.80 -3.97 1.00
N GLN A 112 9.50 -3.45 0.02
CA GLN A 112 9.85 -2.03 -0.04
C GLN A 112 8.68 -1.19 -0.59
N ASN A 113 8.83 0.14 -0.59
CA ASN A 113 7.92 1.11 -1.24
C ASN A 113 6.49 1.19 -0.65
N PHE A 114 6.39 1.28 0.67
CA PHE A 114 5.14 1.61 1.36
C PHE A 114 5.02 3.10 1.65
N PHE A 115 3.93 3.72 1.19
CA PHE A 115 3.67 5.15 1.39
C PHE A 115 2.27 5.41 1.94
N TYR A 116 2.17 6.37 2.85
CA TYR A 116 0.89 7.08 3.03
C TYR A 116 0.78 8.17 1.96
N CYS A 117 -0.38 8.24 1.32
CA CYS A 117 -0.74 9.32 0.41
C CYS A 117 -1.87 10.13 1.02
N ALA A 118 -1.72 11.45 1.10
CA ALA A 118 -2.76 12.33 1.63
C ALA A 118 -2.82 13.66 0.87
N PRO A 119 -4.01 14.25 0.69
CA PRO A 119 -4.17 15.46 -0.11
C PRO A 119 -3.75 16.72 0.67
N ALA A 120 -3.10 17.66 -0.01
CA ALA A 120 -2.87 19.03 0.46
C ALA A 120 -4.06 19.96 0.15
N PHE A 121 -5.27 19.42 0.17
CA PHE A 121 -6.54 20.12 -0.05
C PHE A 121 -7.66 19.46 0.78
N THR A 122 -8.78 20.15 1.02
CA THR A 122 -9.83 19.65 1.94
C THR A 122 -11.25 19.70 1.41
N THR A 123 -11.52 20.38 0.31
CA THR A 123 -12.88 20.57 -0.19
C THR A 123 -13.18 19.69 -1.39
N ARG A 124 -14.48 19.40 -1.60
CA ARG A 124 -14.92 18.66 -2.78
C ARG A 124 -14.60 19.38 -4.09
N ALA A 125 -14.73 20.71 -4.10
CA ALA A 125 -14.40 21.54 -5.25
C ALA A 125 -12.92 21.45 -5.62
N GLU A 126 -12.01 21.44 -4.65
CA GLU A 126 -10.57 21.23 -4.89
C GLU A 126 -10.30 19.84 -5.50
N VAL A 127 -10.93 18.77 -5.00
CA VAL A 127 -10.81 17.43 -5.59
C VAL A 127 -11.25 17.43 -7.05
N ASP A 128 -12.45 17.95 -7.33
CA ASP A 128 -13.01 17.94 -8.68
C ASP A 128 -12.13 18.77 -9.63
N GLN A 129 -11.60 19.90 -9.17
CA GLN A 129 -10.65 20.73 -9.93
C GLN A 129 -9.35 19.97 -10.23
N HIS A 130 -8.68 19.43 -9.20
CA HIS A 130 -7.40 18.73 -9.36
C HIS A 130 -7.54 17.48 -10.22
N PHE A 131 -8.64 16.73 -10.08
CA PHE A 131 -8.92 15.57 -10.91
C PHE A 131 -9.12 15.96 -12.38
N ALA A 132 -9.87 17.04 -12.65
CA ALA A 132 -10.08 17.53 -14.01
C ALA A 132 -8.79 18.03 -14.67
N THR A 133 -7.85 18.57 -13.89
CA THR A 133 -6.57 19.10 -14.40
C THR A 133 -5.41 18.12 -14.34
N GLY A 134 -5.61 16.90 -13.82
CA GLY A 134 -4.55 15.90 -13.66
C GLY A 134 -3.44 16.36 -12.72
N SER A 135 -3.81 16.91 -11.57
CA SER A 135 -2.87 17.44 -10.57
C SER A 135 -3.14 16.94 -9.14
N VAL A 136 -3.90 15.87 -8.96
CA VAL A 136 -4.18 15.26 -7.65
C VAL A 136 -2.89 14.76 -7.00
N VAL A 137 -2.03 14.08 -7.77
CA VAL A 137 -0.77 13.51 -7.30
C VAL A 137 0.19 14.61 -6.88
N ASP A 138 0.33 15.66 -7.69
CA ASP A 138 1.21 16.81 -7.42
C ASP A 138 0.74 17.65 -6.21
N ASN A 139 -0.57 17.62 -5.91
CA ASN A 139 -1.15 18.29 -4.75
C ASN A 139 -1.42 17.32 -3.59
N SER A 140 -0.62 16.25 -3.50
CA SER A 140 -0.66 15.28 -2.41
C SER A 140 0.72 15.12 -1.78
N VAL A 141 0.74 14.87 -0.48
CA VAL A 141 1.95 14.43 0.22
C VAL A 141 2.09 12.91 0.10
N TRP A 142 3.33 12.49 -0.11
CA TRP A 142 3.77 11.10 -0.02
C TRP A 142 4.66 10.97 1.20
N ILE A 143 4.37 9.99 2.06
CA ILE A 143 5.05 9.82 3.34
C ILE A 143 5.59 8.41 3.39
N ASP A 144 6.92 8.29 3.35
CA ASP A 144 7.61 7.01 3.54
C ASP A 144 7.39 6.54 4.98
N VAL A 145 6.67 5.42 5.12
CA VAL A 145 6.30 4.87 6.44
C VAL A 145 7.54 4.47 7.24
N LEU A 146 8.63 4.07 6.57
CA LEU A 146 9.88 3.66 7.22
C LEU A 146 10.59 4.84 7.88
N ASN A 147 10.66 5.95 7.16
CA ASN A 147 11.36 7.14 7.66
C ASN A 147 10.60 7.80 8.82
N ALA A 148 9.32 7.45 9.02
CA ALA A 148 8.54 7.86 10.19
C ALA A 148 8.84 7.04 11.47
N GLY A 149 9.64 5.96 11.38
CA GLY A 149 10.10 5.12 12.49
C GLY A 149 9.04 4.20 13.08
N ALA A 150 9.42 3.16 13.84
CA ALA A 150 8.43 2.26 14.46
C ALA A 150 7.62 2.94 15.59
N ILE A 151 6.37 2.49 15.81
CA ILE A 151 5.55 2.89 16.96
C ILE A 151 5.57 1.75 17.99
N THR A 152 6.19 2.00 19.14
CA THR A 152 6.36 0.99 20.21
C THR A 152 5.46 1.23 21.42
N ASP A 153 4.72 2.33 21.44
CA ASP A 153 3.83 2.71 22.53
C ASP A 153 2.35 2.72 22.10
N ALA A 154 1.45 2.69 23.08
CA ALA A 154 0.00 2.67 22.86
C ALA A 154 -0.64 4.08 22.82
N ARG A 155 0.14 5.15 22.74
CA ARG A 155 -0.40 6.51 22.67
C ARG A 155 -1.00 6.76 21.29
N SER A 156 -1.90 7.73 21.17
CA SER A 156 -2.38 8.15 19.85
C SER A 156 -1.25 8.82 19.06
N HIS A 157 -1.07 8.38 17.82
CA HIS A 157 -0.11 8.98 16.89
C HIS A 157 -0.82 9.65 15.72
N SER A 158 -0.17 10.65 15.15
CA SER A 158 -0.67 11.36 13.97
C SER A 158 0.47 11.76 13.06
N ILE A 159 0.15 11.93 11.78
CA ILE A 159 1.03 12.62 10.84
C ILE A 159 0.55 14.06 10.69
N VAL A 160 1.50 14.98 10.67
CA VAL A 160 1.30 16.41 10.45
C VAL A 160 2.25 16.88 9.34
N TYR A 161 1.74 17.65 8.39
CA TYR A 161 2.54 18.22 7.32
C TYR A 161 2.06 19.62 6.93
N ASN A 162 2.98 20.44 6.42
CA ASN A 162 2.66 21.77 5.88
C ASN A 162 2.08 21.70 4.46
N LEU A 163 1.61 22.84 3.95
CA LEU A 163 0.88 22.94 2.69
C LEU A 163 1.67 22.45 1.46
N ASP A 164 2.99 22.64 1.44
CA ASP A 164 3.87 22.22 0.34
C ASP A 164 4.54 20.87 0.59
N ALA A 165 4.13 20.16 1.66
CA ALA A 165 4.69 18.88 2.09
C ALA A 165 6.21 18.85 2.37
N SER A 166 6.88 20.01 2.45
CA SER A 166 8.32 20.09 2.74
C SER A 166 8.69 19.76 4.18
N GLN A 167 7.73 19.89 5.11
CA GLN A 167 7.86 19.49 6.51
C GLN A 167 6.80 18.44 6.84
N VAL A 168 7.23 17.23 7.17
CA VAL A 168 6.37 16.12 7.58
C VAL A 168 6.88 15.56 8.90
N HIS A 169 5.97 15.37 9.85
CA HIS A 169 6.30 14.86 11.17
C HIS A 169 5.25 13.86 11.65
N ARG A 170 5.73 12.80 12.30
CA ARG A 170 4.92 11.93 13.14
C ARG A 170 4.93 12.43 14.58
N PHE A 171 3.77 12.48 15.21
CA PHE A 171 3.59 12.93 16.59
C PHE A 171 2.83 11.91 17.43
N SER A 172 3.37 11.56 18.59
CA SER A 172 2.58 11.25 19.79
C SER A 172 2.56 12.45 20.73
N ASP A 173 3.74 12.80 21.24
CA ASP A 173 3.98 14.01 22.03
C ASP A 173 5.01 14.93 21.40
N GLN A 174 6.18 14.38 21.06
CA GLN A 174 7.28 15.07 20.40
C GLN A 174 7.29 14.77 18.89
N PRO A 175 7.73 15.72 18.05
CA PRO A 175 7.84 15.50 16.61
C PRO A 175 8.98 14.53 16.30
N VAL A 176 8.67 13.49 15.52
CA VAL A 176 9.66 12.69 14.79
C VAL A 176 9.58 13.10 13.34
N ARG A 177 10.66 13.60 12.76
CA ARG A 177 10.69 13.99 11.35
C ARG A 177 10.48 12.76 10.48
N ALA A 178 9.55 12.86 9.55
CA ALA A 178 9.35 11.89 8.48
C ALA A 178 9.79 12.54 7.15
N THR A 179 9.98 11.71 6.13
CA THR A 179 10.32 12.22 4.80
C THR A 179 9.04 12.40 4.01
N GLY A 180 8.76 13.65 3.66
CA GLY A 180 7.77 14.00 2.65
C GLY A 180 8.42 14.04 1.28
N GLY A 181 7.68 13.60 0.27
CA GLY A 181 8.08 13.69 -1.13
C GLY A 181 7.71 12.43 -1.87
N ALA A 182 7.22 12.59 -3.10
CA ALA A 182 7.07 11.47 -4.02
C ALA A 182 8.42 10.74 -4.10
N PRO A 183 8.43 9.40 -4.30
CA PRO A 183 9.67 8.64 -4.40
C PRO A 183 10.60 9.34 -5.39
N SER A 184 11.66 9.99 -4.89
CA SER A 184 12.61 10.72 -5.73
C SER A 184 13.26 9.70 -6.64
N GLU A 185 12.91 9.71 -7.93
CA GLU A 185 13.45 8.82 -8.96
C GLU A 185 13.65 7.41 -8.43
N TRP A 186 12.54 6.76 -8.09
CA TRP A 186 12.46 5.35 -7.72
C TRP A 186 13.63 4.80 -6.88
N ARG A 187 13.34 4.40 -5.63
CA ARG A 187 14.10 3.30 -5.01
C ARG A 187 13.83 1.98 -5.76
N LEU A 188 14.03 1.97 -7.08
CA LEU A 188 14.48 0.81 -7.81
C LEU A 188 15.90 0.58 -7.34
N ASP A 189 16.01 -0.01 -6.16
CA ASP A 189 17.14 -0.87 -5.92
C ASP A 189 17.06 -1.97 -7.00
N THR A 190 17.67 -1.71 -8.15
CA THR A 190 18.02 -2.75 -9.11
C THR A 190 18.94 -3.79 -8.46
N GLY A 191 19.44 -3.53 -7.24
CA GLY A 191 20.33 -4.37 -6.47
C GLY A 191 19.76 -5.71 -6.03
N ARG A 192 18.45 -5.93 -6.14
CA ARG A 192 17.88 -7.29 -6.10
C ARG A 192 16.71 -7.43 -7.05
N ILE A 193 17.01 -7.56 -8.34
CA ILE A 193 16.29 -8.58 -9.10
C ILE A 193 16.66 -9.90 -8.39
N GLU A 194 15.84 -10.35 -7.43
CA GLU A 194 15.92 -11.74 -7.00
C GLU A 194 15.56 -12.56 -8.23
N LYS A 195 16.60 -12.95 -8.97
CA LYS A 195 16.49 -13.98 -9.97
C LYS A 195 16.10 -15.22 -9.18
N PHE A 196 14.82 -15.54 -9.22
CA PHE A 196 14.36 -16.79 -8.65
C PHE A 196 14.88 -17.89 -9.56
N ASP A 197 15.84 -18.65 -9.04
CA ASP A 197 16.11 -19.95 -9.62
C ASP A 197 14.93 -20.89 -9.33
N ARG A 198 14.96 -22.07 -9.94
CA ARG A 198 13.91 -23.05 -9.78
C ARG A 198 13.66 -23.41 -8.31
N ASP A 199 14.72 -23.49 -7.51
CA ASP A 199 14.61 -23.90 -6.11
C ASP A 199 13.87 -22.84 -5.29
N ALA A 200 14.14 -21.56 -5.55
CA ALA A 200 13.44 -20.46 -4.89
C ALA A 200 11.94 -20.36 -5.29
N VAL A 201 11.59 -20.61 -6.57
CA VAL A 201 10.18 -20.71 -6.99
C VAL A 201 9.49 -21.90 -6.33
N VAL A 202 10.19 -23.03 -6.21
CA VAL A 202 9.68 -24.24 -5.53
C VAL A 202 9.42 -23.97 -4.05
N GLU A 203 10.32 -23.28 -3.36
CA GLU A 203 10.15 -22.90 -1.95
C GLU A 203 8.91 -22.01 -1.77
N ILE A 204 8.78 -20.94 -2.57
CA ILE A 204 7.61 -20.04 -2.53
C ILE A 204 6.30 -20.80 -2.73
N TYR A 205 6.26 -21.72 -3.70
CA TYR A 205 5.06 -22.51 -3.93
C TYR A 205 4.72 -23.43 -2.75
N ASN A 206 5.73 -24.05 -2.14
CA ASN A 206 5.51 -24.92 -0.99
C ASN A 206 5.01 -24.13 0.23
N ASP A 207 5.56 -22.94 0.47
CA ASP A 207 5.12 -22.04 1.54
C ASP A 207 3.66 -21.61 1.31
N LEU A 208 3.31 -21.22 0.07
CA LEU A 208 1.92 -20.88 -0.29
C LEU A 208 0.97 -22.07 -0.12
N LEU A 209 1.42 -23.30 -0.44
CA LEU A 209 0.63 -24.50 -0.20
C LEU A 209 0.46 -24.81 1.29
N GLU A 210 1.48 -24.58 2.11
CA GLU A 210 1.41 -24.76 3.55
C GLU A 210 0.41 -23.78 4.17
N ASP A 211 0.54 -22.50 3.84
CA ASP A 211 -0.41 -21.45 4.21
C ASP A 211 -1.84 -21.80 3.78
N LEU A 212 -2.01 -22.26 2.53
CA LEU A 212 -3.32 -22.65 2.03
C LEU A 212 -3.90 -23.82 2.83
N ASN A 213 -3.10 -24.85 3.12
CA ASN A 213 -3.53 -26.03 3.88
C ASN A 213 -3.87 -25.70 5.34
N GLU A 214 -3.13 -24.79 5.98
CA GLU A 214 -3.44 -24.33 7.33
C GLU A 214 -4.78 -23.57 7.34
N TRP A 215 -5.00 -22.69 6.36
CA TRP A 215 -6.12 -21.75 6.39
C TRP A 215 -7.41 -22.29 5.77
N TRP A 216 -7.34 -23.21 4.82
CA TRP A 216 -8.50 -23.74 4.10
C TRP A 216 -9.57 -24.38 5.02
N PRO A 217 -9.21 -25.20 6.04
CA PRO A 217 -10.18 -25.74 7.00
C PRO A 217 -10.94 -24.67 7.77
N HIS A 218 -10.32 -23.52 8.06
CA HIS A 218 -10.97 -22.39 8.72
C HIS A 218 -11.97 -21.71 7.78
N ARG A 219 -11.61 -21.54 6.50
CA ARG A 219 -12.48 -20.97 5.46
C ARG A 219 -13.72 -21.85 5.21
N GLN A 220 -13.58 -23.17 5.17
CA GLN A 220 -14.73 -24.09 5.04
C GLN A 220 -15.73 -23.99 6.21
N LYS A 221 -15.21 -23.85 7.45
CA LYS A 221 -16.06 -23.66 8.64
C LYS A 221 -16.86 -22.35 8.59
N LEU A 222 -16.28 -21.29 8.02
CA LEU A 222 -16.96 -20.01 7.79
C LEU A 222 -17.99 -20.11 6.65
N ARG A 223 -17.69 -20.85 5.57
CA ARG A 223 -18.59 -21.09 4.44
C ARG A 223 -19.88 -21.81 4.83
N ARG A 224 -19.81 -22.78 5.75
CA ARG A 224 -21.01 -23.47 6.28
C ARG A 224 -22.03 -22.53 6.95
N LYS A 225 -21.65 -21.29 7.27
CA LYS A 225 -22.55 -20.28 7.88
C LYS A 225 -23.13 -19.27 6.89
N SER A 226 -22.64 -19.19 5.66
CA SER A 226 -23.11 -18.23 4.66
C SER A 226 -23.53 -18.96 3.39
N GLU A 227 -24.84 -19.05 3.14
CA GLU A 227 -25.40 -19.50 1.87
C GLU A 227 -25.22 -18.42 0.79
N ALA A 228 -24.01 -18.26 0.24
CA ALA A 228 -23.82 -17.47 -0.98
C ALA A 228 -22.52 -17.80 -1.72
N SER A 229 -22.70 -18.16 -2.99
CA SER A 229 -21.90 -17.80 -4.17
C SER A 229 -20.50 -18.42 -4.40
N GLU A 230 -20.48 -19.36 -5.34
CA GLU A 230 -19.51 -19.54 -6.46
C GLU A 230 -18.11 -18.92 -6.31
N SER A 231 -17.28 -19.43 -5.41
CA SER A 231 -15.83 -19.50 -5.65
C SER A 231 -15.48 -20.95 -5.97
N GLN A 232 -14.58 -21.19 -6.93
CA GLN A 232 -14.09 -22.53 -7.27
C GLN A 232 -13.73 -23.29 -5.99
N LEU A 233 -14.21 -24.52 -5.88
CA LEU A 233 -13.76 -25.45 -4.85
C LEU A 233 -12.25 -25.65 -5.05
N MET A 234 -11.47 -25.73 -3.96
CA MET A 234 -10.09 -26.22 -4.07
C MET A 234 -10.14 -27.53 -4.85
N PRO A 235 -9.31 -27.69 -5.90
CA PRO A 235 -9.07 -28.99 -6.50
C PRO A 235 -8.75 -29.99 -5.40
N ASP A 236 -9.31 -31.19 -5.51
CA ASP A 236 -8.96 -32.32 -4.62
C ASP A 236 -7.46 -32.64 -4.70
N HIS A 237 -6.81 -32.20 -5.78
CA HIS A 237 -5.38 -32.27 -6.00
C HIS A 237 -4.84 -30.91 -6.46
N LEU A 238 -4.02 -30.28 -5.62
CA LEU A 238 -3.09 -29.25 -6.07
C LEU A 238 -1.82 -29.97 -6.58
N PRO A 239 -1.33 -29.65 -7.79
CA PRO A 239 -0.12 -30.27 -8.32
C PRO A 239 1.04 -29.99 -7.35
N LYS A 240 1.88 -30.97 -7.07
CA LYS A 240 3.11 -30.72 -6.30
C LYS A 240 4.13 -30.11 -7.26
N VAL A 241 4.93 -29.11 -6.87
CA VAL A 241 5.94 -28.50 -7.79
C VAL A 241 6.86 -29.54 -8.42
N ARG A 242 7.12 -30.63 -7.69
CA ARG A 242 7.93 -31.76 -8.16
C ARG A 242 7.38 -32.47 -9.40
N GLU A 243 6.11 -32.25 -9.74
CA GLU A 243 5.42 -32.80 -10.91
C GLU A 243 5.42 -31.80 -12.09
N VAL A 244 5.92 -30.58 -11.89
CA VAL A 244 5.96 -29.53 -12.91
C VAL A 244 7.34 -29.56 -13.60
N PRO A 245 7.40 -29.97 -14.87
CA PRO A 245 8.66 -30.29 -15.55
C PRO A 245 9.54 -29.06 -15.83
N ASP A 246 8.96 -27.87 -15.93
CA ASP A 246 9.62 -26.63 -16.37
C ASP A 246 9.36 -25.45 -15.41
N LEU A 247 10.33 -24.53 -15.33
CA LEU A 247 10.30 -23.34 -14.47
C LEU A 247 9.15 -22.40 -14.83
N ALA A 248 8.87 -22.22 -16.13
CA ALA A 248 7.77 -21.36 -16.58
C ALA A 248 6.42 -21.89 -16.08
N GLN A 249 6.21 -23.21 -16.14
CA GLN A 249 4.99 -23.85 -15.63
C GLN A 249 4.90 -23.79 -14.10
N ALA A 250 6.04 -23.87 -13.38
CA ALA A 250 6.06 -23.72 -11.93
C ALA A 250 5.68 -22.30 -11.51
N VAL A 251 6.18 -21.30 -12.24
CA VAL A 251 5.80 -19.89 -12.09
C VAL A 251 4.32 -19.69 -12.36
N GLU A 252 3.79 -20.21 -13.46
CA GLU A 252 2.37 -20.12 -13.81
C GLU A 252 1.48 -20.74 -12.71
N ALA A 253 1.87 -21.90 -12.19
CA ALA A 253 1.15 -22.55 -11.08
C ALA A 253 1.18 -21.72 -9.78
N VAL A 254 2.30 -21.07 -9.45
CA VAL A 254 2.38 -20.12 -8.32
C VAL A 254 1.44 -18.95 -8.54
N GLN A 255 1.41 -18.39 -9.75
CA GLN A 255 0.58 -17.24 -10.10
C GLN A 255 -0.91 -17.58 -10.03
N GLU A 256 -1.33 -18.70 -10.60
CA GLU A 256 -2.71 -19.19 -10.51
C GLU A 256 -3.10 -19.41 -9.05
N LEU A 257 -2.26 -20.05 -8.25
CA LEU A 257 -2.55 -20.31 -6.84
C LEU A 257 -2.67 -18.99 -6.04
N ALA A 258 -1.77 -18.04 -6.27
CA ALA A 258 -1.78 -16.72 -5.64
C ALA A 258 -3.04 -15.93 -6.01
N VAL A 259 -3.42 -15.93 -7.29
CA VAL A 259 -4.59 -15.21 -7.81
C VAL A 259 -5.89 -15.85 -7.31
N ASP A 260 -6.06 -17.16 -7.51
CA ASP A 260 -7.32 -17.85 -7.27
C ASP A 260 -7.64 -17.97 -5.77
N TYR A 261 -6.62 -18.12 -4.94
CA TYR A 261 -6.83 -18.42 -3.51
C TYR A 261 -6.53 -17.28 -2.58
N PHE A 262 -5.54 -16.44 -2.92
CA PHE A 262 -5.14 -15.30 -2.11
C PHE A 262 -5.61 -13.95 -2.69
N GLY A 263 -6.07 -13.95 -3.95
CA GLY A 263 -6.46 -12.74 -4.67
C GLY A 263 -5.27 -11.87 -5.06
N VAL A 264 -4.04 -12.39 -5.02
CA VAL A 264 -2.83 -11.61 -5.26
C VAL A 264 -2.25 -12.02 -6.61
N SER A 265 -2.03 -11.06 -7.51
CA SER A 265 -1.34 -11.31 -8.77
C SER A 265 0.15 -11.04 -8.58
N TRP A 266 0.99 -12.06 -8.80
CA TRP A 266 2.44 -11.91 -8.84
C TRP A 266 2.89 -11.97 -10.30
N LEU A 267 3.78 -11.07 -10.71
CA LEU A 267 4.53 -11.24 -11.95
C LEU A 267 5.91 -11.79 -11.58
N ILE A 268 6.06 -13.11 -11.69
CA ILE A 268 7.36 -13.77 -11.55
C ILE A 268 7.93 -13.92 -12.97
N GLY A 269 9.10 -13.35 -13.22
CA GLY A 269 9.81 -13.55 -14.48
C GLY A 269 10.71 -14.78 -14.38
N ALA A 270 10.46 -15.81 -15.19
CA ALA A 270 11.40 -16.90 -15.40
C ALA A 270 12.39 -16.52 -16.52
N ILE A 271 13.68 -16.82 -16.33
CA ILE A 271 14.69 -16.77 -17.40
C ILE A 271 15.19 -18.22 -17.57
N GLU A 272 15.06 -18.77 -18.78
CA GLU A 272 15.65 -20.07 -19.15
C GLU A 272 17.20 -20.06 -19.10
#